data_AF-A0A662H6H8-F1
#
_entry.id   AF-A0A662H6H8-F1
#
_cell.length_a   1.000
_cell.length_b   1.000
_cell.length_c   1.000
_cell.angle_alpha   90.00
_cell.angle_beta   90.00
_cell.angle_gamma   90.00
#
_symmetry.space_group_name_H-M   'P 1'
#
loop_
_entity.id
_entity.type
_entity.pdbx_description
1 polymer ?
#
loop_
_entity_poly.entity_id
_entity_poly.type
_entity_poly.pdbx_seq_one_letter_code
_entity_poly.pdbx_strand_id
1 'polypeptide(L)' 'MVDEKGERIPLTLVDWSEETGLIELVFLEVGVSTLKLGMKRPGER' A
#
# COMPACT_ATOMS: atom_id res chain seq x y z
N MET A 1 -5.68 -6.38 5.50
CA MET A 1 -4.34 -6.96 5.37
C MET A 1 -4.23 -7.48 3.94
N VAL A 2 -3.11 -7.29 3.23
CA VAL A 2 -2.99 -7.79 1.84
C VAL A 2 -3.10 -9.32 1.80
N ASP A 3 -2.60 -9.98 2.84
CA ASP A 3 -2.65 -11.43 3.03
C ASP A 3 -2.48 -11.71 4.54
N GLU A 4 -3.25 -12.64 5.12
CA GLU A 4 -3.10 -13.02 6.54
C GLU A 4 -1.72 -13.63 6.84
N LYS A 5 -1.05 -14.17 5.82
CA LYS A 5 0.32 -14.68 5.89
C LYS A 5 1.32 -13.76 5.16
N GLY A 6 0.95 -12.50 4.95
CA GLY A 6 1.74 -11.53 4.21
C GLY A 6 3.04 -11.14 4.91
N GLU A 7 4.07 -10.88 4.12
CA GLU A 7 5.34 -10.31 4.60
C GLU A 7 5.23 -8.78 4.82
N ARG A 8 6.19 -8.21 5.55
CA ARG A 8 6.32 -6.76 5.70
C ARG A 8 7.25 -6.21 4.62
N ILE A 9 6.80 -5.18 3.91
CA ILE A 9 7.61 -4.45 2.94
C ILE A 9 7.72 -2.97 3.35
N PRO A 10 8.92 -2.35 3.30
CA PRO A 10 9.05 -0.91 3.49
C PRO A 10 8.60 -0.16 2.23
N LEU A 11 7.85 0.93 2.40
CA LEU A 11 7.47 1.86 1.33
C LEU A 11 7.81 3.28 1.77
N THR A 12 8.14 4.13 0.80
CA THR A 12 8.40 5.55 1.06
C THR A 12 7.08 6.30 1.22
N LEU A 13 6.98 7.12 2.28
CA LEU A 13 5.93 8.12 2.42
C LEU A 13 6.19 9.25 1.43
N VAL A 14 5.37 9.35 0.40
CA VAL A 14 5.56 10.33 -0.68
C VAL A 14 5.00 11.69 -0.27
N ASP A 15 3.80 11.69 0.30
CA ASP A 15 3.14 12.89 0.81
C ASP A 15 2.14 12.54 1.92
N TRP A 16 1.67 13.55 2.65
CA TRP A 16 0.58 13.42 3.63
C TRP A 16 -0.24 14.70 3.72
N SER A 17 -1.53 14.55 4.07
CA SER A 17 -2.42 15.65 4.37
C SER A 17 -2.92 15.54 5.81
N GLU A 18 -2.58 16.53 6.63
CA GLU A 18 -3.05 16.64 8.01
C GLU A 18 -4.55 16.90 8.08
N GLU A 19 -5.10 17.66 7.11
CA GLU A 19 -6.52 17.99 7.06
C GLU A 19 -7.39 16.75 6.83
N THR A 20 -7.00 15.90 5.87
CA THR A 20 -7.77 14.69 5.55
C THR A 20 -7.33 13.47 6.35
N GLY A 21 -6.17 13.53 7.02
CA GLY A 21 -5.56 12.40 7.71
C GLY A 21 -5.12 11.27 6.77
N LEU A 22 -4.75 11.60 5.52
CA LEU A 22 -4.37 10.62 4.49
C LEU A 22 -2.87 10.70 4.19
N ILE A 23 -2.29 9.56 3.80
CA ILE A 23 -0.93 9.46 3.29
C ILE A 23 -0.96 8.97 1.84
N GLU A 24 0.01 9.42 1.06
CA GLU A 24 0.24 8.96 -0.31
C GLU A 24 1.48 8.07 -0.38
N LEU A 25 1.32 6.93 -1.04
CA LEU A 25 2.37 5.94 -1.29
C LEU A 25 2.42 5.64 -2.78
N VAL A 26 3.62 5.58 -3.34
CA VAL A 26 3.87 5.13 -4.72
C VAL A 26 4.76 3.90 -4.66
N PHE A 27 4.37 2.85 -5.39
CA PHE A 27 5.11 1.58 -5.45
C PHE A 27 5.05 0.99 -6.86
N LEU A 28 5.99 0.10 -7.17
CA LEU A 28 6.07 -0.60 -8.46
C LEU A 28 5.75 -2.10 -8.28
N GLU A 29 4.98 -2.66 -9.20
CA GLU A 29 4.65 -4.08 -9.25
C GLU A 29 5.83 -4.92 -9.78
N VAL A 30 6.76 -5.27 -8.90
CA VAL A 30 7.96 -6.06 -9.22
C VAL A 30 8.05 -7.41 -8.49
N GLY A 31 7.06 -7.76 -7.69
CA GLY A 31 7.07 -9.00 -6.92
C GLY A 31 5.69 -9.38 -6.39
N VAL A 32 5.62 -10.52 -5.70
CA VAL A 32 4.35 -11.09 -5.21
C VAL A 32 3.58 -10.11 -4.34
N SER A 33 4.24 -9.46 -3.39
CA SER A 33 3.60 -8.56 -2.43
C SER A 33 3.09 -7.27 -3.09
N THR A 34 3.86 -6.67 -4.00
CA THR A 34 3.44 -5.44 -4.69
C THR A 34 2.37 -5.71 -5.75
N LEU A 35 2.40 -6.86 -6.43
CA LEU A 35 1.33 -7.28 -7.34
C LEU A 35 0.00 -7.48 -6.59
N LYS A 36 0.02 -8.20 -5.46
CA LYS A 36 -1.19 -8.39 -4.62
C LYS A 36 -1.72 -7.07 -4.07
N LEU A 37 -0.84 -6.13 -3.72
CA LEU A 37 -1.23 -4.81 -3.26
C LEU A 37 -1.90 -4.00 -4.38
N GLY A 38 -1.36 -4.02 -5.61
CA GLY A 38 -1.93 -3.34 -6.77
C GLY A 38 -3.31 -3.85 -7.20
N MET A 39 -3.67 -5.08 -6.84
CA MET A 39 -5.00 -5.66 -7.09
C MET A 39 -6.09 -5.17 -6.12
N LYS A 40 -5.75 -4.47 -5.03
CA LYS A 40 -6.75 -3.98 -4.07
C LYS A 40 -7.57 -2.82 -4.63
N ARG A 41 -8.84 -2.76 -4.22
CA ARG A 41 -9.74 -1.66 -4.59
C ARG A 41 -9.86 -0.63 -3.46
N PRO A 42 -10.20 0.63 -3.79
CA PRO A 42 -10.47 1.64 -2.77
C PRO A 42 -11.49 1.17 -1.73
N GLY A 43 -11.18 1.38 -0.44
CA GLY A 43 -12.01 0.96 0.69
C GLY A 43 -11.79 -0.48 1.17
N GLU A 44 -11.02 -1.30 0.44
CA GLU A 44 -10.66 -2.64 0.90
C GLU A 44 -9.58 -2.57 1.99
N ARG A 45 -9.80 -3.32 3.08
CA ARG A 45 -8.84 -3.41 4.18
C ARG A 45 -7.77 -4.46 3.95
#